data_AF-A0AA88II89-F1
#
_entry.id   AF-A0AA88II89-F1
#
_cell.length_a   1.000
_cell.length_b   1.000
_cell.length_c   1.000
_cell.angle_alpha   90.00
_cell.angle_beta   90.00
_cell.angle_gamma   90.00
#
_symmetry.space_group_name_H-M   'P 1'
#
loop_
_entity.id
_entity.type
_entity.pdbx_description
1 polymer ?
#
loop_
_entity_poly.entity_id
_entity_poly.type
_entity_poly.pdbx_seq_one_letter_code
_entity_poly.pdbx_strand_id
1 'polypeptide(L)'
;MNVNVRELGNHVEFEPNTYYAAFSGELEASACAMWALALHLKDDETLSHTRRLLDHCFSAVRTWFDAVGFTDPDNLDPYQLTFHIPLHRNIAAFMCQALKYQGASLSDLLPEPRFMQLLMIHPLRVQDLARGFLQNPMRVNLALEHR
;
A
#
# COMPACT_ATOMS: atom_id res chain seq x y z
N MET A 1 6.91 15.71 15.70
CA MET A 1 5.44 15.47 15.71
C MET A 1 5.15 14.09 15.18
N ASN A 2 4.34 13.31 15.90
CA ASN A 2 3.91 12.00 15.44
C ASN A 2 2.75 12.18 14.45
N VAL A 3 2.96 12.08 13.13
CA VAL A 3 1.86 12.32 12.17
C VAL A 3 0.94 11.12 11.96
N ASN A 4 1.25 9.99 12.59
CA ASN A 4 0.47 8.76 12.45
C ASN A 4 -0.35 8.47 13.71
N VAL A 5 -0.24 9.33 14.73
CA VAL A 5 -1.07 9.33 15.94
C VAL A 5 -1.55 10.75 16.23
N ARG A 6 -2.85 10.86 16.45
CA ARG A 6 -3.56 12.07 16.86
C ARG A 6 -3.23 12.40 18.31
N GLU A 7 -2.34 13.35 18.54
CA GLU A 7 -2.11 13.96 19.87
C GLU A 7 -3.34 14.78 20.27
N LEU A 8 -4.04 14.41 21.35
CA LEU A 8 -5.25 15.11 21.82
C LEU A 8 -4.94 16.23 22.83
N GLY A 9 -3.70 16.32 23.36
CA GLY A 9 -3.37 17.19 24.49
C GLY A 9 -2.02 17.91 24.47
N ASN A 10 -0.99 17.41 23.78
CA ASN A 10 0.31 18.09 23.72
C ASN A 10 0.76 18.31 22.26
N HIS A 11 0.94 19.59 21.91
CA HIS A 11 1.38 20.00 20.58
C HIS A 11 2.83 19.58 20.36
N VAL A 12 3.06 18.45 19.68
CA VAL A 12 4.38 18.20 19.12
C VAL A 12 4.53 19.09 17.89
N GLU A 13 5.59 19.88 17.82
CA GLU A 13 5.85 20.74 16.66
C GLU A 13 6.01 19.92 15.38
N PHE A 14 5.23 20.29 14.36
CA PHE A 14 5.25 19.73 13.01
C PHE A 14 6.68 19.64 12.51
N GLU A 15 7.13 18.43 12.17
CA GLU A 15 8.49 18.18 11.70
C GLU A 15 8.45 17.77 10.22
N PRO A 16 8.22 18.74 9.30
CA PRO A 16 7.96 18.47 7.89
C PRO A 16 9.12 17.77 7.19
N ASN A 17 10.35 18.01 7.66
CA ASN A 17 11.55 17.50 7.00
C ASN A 17 11.64 15.97 7.09
N THR A 18 11.28 15.37 8.21
CA THR A 18 11.32 13.91 8.39
C THR A 18 10.26 13.23 7.53
N TYR A 19 9.06 13.80 7.45
CA TYR A 19 7.99 13.29 6.60
C TYR A 19 8.28 13.44 5.13
N TYR A 20 8.76 14.61 4.75
CA TYR A 20 9.15 14.88 3.39
C TYR A 20 10.32 13.97 2.98
N ALA A 21 11.32 13.76 3.84
CA ALA A 21 12.44 12.88 3.55
C ALA A 21 12.00 11.41 3.45
N ALA A 22 11.12 10.93 4.32
CA ALA A 22 10.59 9.57 4.26
C ALA A 22 9.76 9.35 2.99
N PHE A 23 8.84 10.28 2.67
CA PHE A 23 8.02 10.21 1.45
C PHE A 23 8.85 10.36 0.18
N SER A 24 9.81 11.29 0.15
CA SER A 24 10.71 11.48 -0.99
C SER A 24 11.64 10.28 -1.17
N GLY A 25 12.21 9.74 -0.08
CA GLY A 25 13.01 8.52 -0.13
C GLY A 25 12.20 7.32 -0.62
N GLU A 26 10.97 7.18 -0.15
CA GLU A 26 10.02 6.18 -0.62
C GLU A 26 9.72 6.37 -2.11
N LEU A 27 9.37 7.59 -2.54
CA LEU A 27 9.00 7.90 -3.92
C LEU A 27 10.19 7.73 -4.87
N GLU A 28 11.36 8.25 -4.53
CA GLU A 28 12.52 8.28 -5.41
C GLU A 28 13.25 6.94 -5.43
N ALA A 29 13.57 6.35 -4.28
CA ALA A 29 14.34 5.11 -4.26
C ALA A 29 13.53 3.92 -4.78
N SER A 30 12.26 3.80 -4.35
CA SER A 30 11.43 2.65 -4.77
C SER A 30 10.94 2.79 -6.21
N ALA A 31 10.57 3.99 -6.67
CA ALA A 31 10.11 4.16 -8.04
C ALA A 31 11.27 4.08 -9.05
N CYS A 32 12.46 4.62 -8.73
CA CYS A 32 13.61 4.47 -9.62
C CYS A 32 13.97 2.99 -9.82
N ALA A 33 14.00 2.20 -8.75
CA ALA A 33 14.26 0.76 -8.85
C ALA A 33 13.16 0.04 -9.65
N MET A 34 11.89 0.34 -9.38
CA MET A 34 10.76 -0.21 -10.13
C MET A 34 10.84 0.08 -11.63
N TRP A 35 11.10 1.35 -11.99
CA TRP A 35 11.21 1.76 -13.39
C TRP A 35 12.42 1.14 -14.09
N ALA A 36 13.56 1.07 -13.41
CA ALA A 36 14.74 0.40 -13.95
C ALA A 36 14.44 -1.07 -14.29
N LEU A 37 13.70 -1.79 -13.43
CA LEU A 37 13.26 -3.15 -13.72
C LEU A 37 12.26 -3.20 -14.87
N ALA A 38 11.23 -2.35 -14.86
CA ALA A 38 10.21 -2.31 -15.91
C ALA A 38 10.79 -2.05 -17.31
N LEU A 39 11.88 -1.28 -17.41
CA LEU A 39 12.60 -1.05 -18.66
C LEU A 39 13.25 -2.30 -19.24
N HIS A 40 13.47 -3.36 -18.46
CA HIS A 40 14.07 -4.61 -18.93
C HIS A 40 13.05 -5.73 -19.13
N LEU A 41 11.82 -5.57 -18.65
CA LEU A 41 10.76 -6.59 -18.68
C LEU A 41 9.77 -6.31 -19.83
N LYS A 42 10.22 -6.38 -21.09
CA LYS A 42 9.45 -5.85 -22.24
C LYS A 42 8.68 -6.89 -23.06
N ASP A 43 9.05 -8.16 -22.97
CA ASP A 43 8.64 -9.22 -23.88
C ASP A 43 8.28 -10.52 -23.14
N ASP A 44 7.83 -11.52 -23.89
CA ASP A 44 7.44 -12.81 -23.36
C ASP A 44 8.62 -13.59 -22.77
N GLU A 45 9.83 -13.44 -23.32
CA GLU A 45 11.07 -14.04 -22.80
C GLU A 45 11.31 -13.65 -21.34
N THR A 46 11.01 -12.40 -21.00
CA THR A 46 11.18 -11.85 -19.65
C THR A 46 9.99 -12.08 -18.72
N LEU A 47 8.91 -12.74 -19.17
CA LEU A 47 7.71 -12.99 -18.36
C LEU A 47 8.02 -13.81 -17.09
N SER A 48 8.92 -14.77 -17.20
CA SER A 48 9.33 -15.61 -16.05
C SER A 48 9.95 -14.77 -14.92
N HIS A 49 10.67 -13.70 -15.26
CA HIS A 49 11.26 -12.77 -14.30
C HIS A 49 10.18 -11.89 -13.67
N THR A 50 9.23 -11.39 -14.47
CA THR A 50 8.10 -10.60 -13.96
C THR A 50 7.25 -11.42 -12.98
N ARG A 51 7.00 -12.69 -13.28
CA ARG A 51 6.28 -13.60 -12.36
C ARG A 51 7.00 -13.75 -11.03
N ARG A 52 8.30 -14.06 -11.05
CA ARG A 52 9.10 -14.16 -9.82
C ARG A 52 9.09 -12.86 -9.02
N LEU A 53 9.17 -11.72 -9.71
CA LEU A 53 9.12 -10.41 -9.06
C LEU A 53 7.76 -10.18 -8.38
N LEU A 54 6.66 -10.51 -9.07
CA LEU A 54 5.31 -10.46 -8.49
C LEU A 54 5.17 -11.38 -7.29
N ASP A 55 5.68 -12.62 -7.36
CA ASP A 55 5.66 -13.57 -6.24
C ASP A 55 6.40 -13.00 -5.01
N HIS A 56 7.56 -12.38 -5.23
CA HIS A 56 8.29 -11.70 -4.15
C HIS A 56 7.53 -10.49 -3.59
N CYS A 57 6.90 -9.68 -4.44
CA CYS A 57 6.06 -8.57 -3.99
C CYS A 57 4.87 -9.06 -3.17
N PHE A 58 4.18 -10.12 -3.62
CA PHE A 58 3.06 -10.72 -2.89
C PHE A 58 3.50 -11.31 -1.56
N SER A 59 4.64 -12.00 -1.53
CA SER A 59 5.21 -12.52 -0.28
C SER A 59 5.55 -11.39 0.68
N ALA A 60 6.18 -10.31 0.21
CA ALA A 60 6.53 -9.17 1.04
C ALA A 60 5.31 -8.47 1.63
N VAL A 61 4.27 -8.24 0.81
CA VAL A 61 3.01 -7.64 1.28
C VAL A 61 2.30 -8.56 2.27
N ARG A 62 2.28 -9.87 2.03
CA ARG A 62 1.67 -10.83 2.96
C ARG A 62 2.36 -10.83 4.32
N THR A 63 3.69 -10.97 4.33
CA THR A 63 4.47 -10.90 5.57
C THR A 63 4.22 -9.60 6.32
N TRP A 64 4.08 -8.50 5.58
CA TRP A 64 3.78 -7.20 6.18
C TRP A 64 2.34 -7.13 6.72
N PHE A 65 1.33 -7.58 5.96
CA PHE A 65 -0.05 -7.69 6.42
C PHE A 65 -0.15 -8.50 7.71
N ASP A 66 0.51 -9.65 7.77
CA ASP A 66 0.55 -10.50 8.97
C ASP A 66 1.20 -9.76 10.15
N ALA A 67 2.33 -9.08 9.92
CA ALA A 67 3.04 -8.33 10.95
C ALA A 67 2.22 -7.17 11.54
N VAL A 68 1.35 -6.56 10.74
CA VAL A 68 0.46 -5.47 11.20
C VAL A 68 -0.94 -5.98 11.58
N GLY A 69 -1.21 -7.28 11.52
CA GLY A 69 -2.52 -7.85 11.85
C GLY A 69 -3.62 -7.60 10.80
N PHE A 70 -3.26 -7.18 9.58
CA PHE A 70 -4.19 -6.95 8.47
C PHE A 70 -4.51 -8.28 7.75
N THR A 71 -5.26 -9.16 8.41
CA THR A 71 -5.48 -10.54 7.96
C THR A 71 -6.92 -10.85 7.54
N ASP A 72 -7.87 -9.98 7.93
CA ASP A 72 -9.29 -10.19 7.70
C ASP A 72 -9.93 -8.95 7.05
N PRO A 73 -10.51 -9.06 5.84
CA PRO A 73 -11.18 -7.93 5.20
C PRO A 73 -12.39 -7.41 5.99
N ASP A 74 -13.01 -8.23 6.84
CA ASP A 74 -14.20 -7.84 7.61
C ASP A 74 -13.86 -7.23 8.99
N ASN A 75 -12.62 -7.40 9.45
CA ASN A 75 -12.16 -6.93 10.76
C ASN A 75 -10.97 -5.98 10.63
N LEU A 76 -11.28 -4.76 10.20
CA LEU A 76 -10.32 -3.71 9.91
C LEU A 76 -10.27 -2.70 11.05
N ASP A 77 -9.09 -2.46 11.65
CA ASP A 77 -8.92 -1.42 12.67
C ASP A 77 -8.93 -0.02 12.02
N PRO A 78 -10.00 0.79 12.16
CA PRO A 78 -10.13 2.08 11.47
C PRO A 78 -9.04 3.10 11.80
N TYR A 79 -8.26 2.88 12.86
CA TYR A 79 -7.16 3.77 13.27
C TYR A 79 -5.80 3.34 12.73
N GLN A 80 -5.73 2.18 12.07
CA GLN A 80 -4.52 1.68 11.46
C GLN A 80 -4.30 2.32 10.09
N LEU A 81 -3.42 3.33 10.06
CA LEU A 81 -2.95 3.99 8.84
C LEU A 81 -1.53 3.51 8.49
N THR A 82 -1.27 3.40 7.19
CA THR A 82 -0.05 2.79 6.66
C THR A 82 0.32 3.50 5.36
N PHE A 83 1.62 3.72 5.20
CA PHE A 83 2.22 4.38 4.03
C PHE A 83 2.85 3.37 3.07
N HIS A 84 2.65 2.05 3.26
CA HIS A 84 3.23 1.02 2.39
C HIS A 84 2.53 0.91 1.01
N ILE A 85 2.27 2.05 0.38
CA ILE A 85 1.77 2.22 -0.99
C ILE A 85 2.78 1.79 -2.07
N PRO A 86 4.12 1.83 -1.89
CA PRO A 86 5.07 1.47 -2.94
C PRO A 86 4.96 0.03 -3.39
N LEU A 87 4.74 -0.91 -2.46
CA LEU A 87 4.60 -2.32 -2.79
C LEU A 87 3.35 -2.55 -3.66
N HIS A 88 2.23 -1.89 -3.34
CA HIS A 88 1.03 -1.92 -4.20
C HIS A 88 1.30 -1.33 -5.58
N ARG A 89 2.08 -0.25 -5.66
CA ARG A 89 2.48 0.36 -6.94
C ARG A 89 3.33 -0.60 -7.78
N ASN A 90 4.30 -1.28 -7.16
CA ASN A 90 5.12 -2.28 -7.85
C ASN A 90 4.26 -3.43 -8.39
N ILE A 91 3.37 -3.99 -7.57
CA ILE A 91 2.43 -5.04 -7.99
C ILE A 91 1.60 -4.58 -9.18
N ALA A 92 0.98 -3.39 -9.09
CA ALA A 92 0.16 -2.85 -10.17
C ALA A 92 0.96 -2.62 -11.46
N ALA A 93 2.18 -2.08 -11.35
CA ALA A 93 3.06 -1.81 -12.48
C ALA A 93 3.48 -3.10 -13.19
N PHE A 94 3.96 -4.10 -12.45
CA PHE A 94 4.44 -5.36 -13.03
C PHE A 94 3.29 -6.24 -13.52
N MET A 95 2.11 -6.22 -12.88
CA MET A 95 0.92 -6.85 -13.45
C MET A 95 0.52 -6.20 -14.77
N CYS A 96 0.47 -4.86 -14.84
CA CYS A 96 0.19 -4.17 -16.10
C CYS A 96 1.21 -4.48 -17.18
N GLN A 97 2.50 -4.57 -16.80
CA GLN A 97 3.58 -4.90 -17.73
C GLN A 97 3.38 -6.30 -18.32
N ALA A 98 3.13 -7.29 -17.47
CA ALA A 98 2.92 -8.67 -17.87
C ALA A 98 1.71 -8.85 -18.80
N LEU A 99 0.60 -8.17 -18.49
CA LEU A 99 -0.63 -8.24 -19.28
C LEU A 99 -0.52 -7.54 -20.63
N LYS A 100 0.10 -6.35 -20.68
CA LYS A 100 0.11 -5.51 -21.89
C LYS A 100 1.22 -5.88 -22.87
N TYR A 101 2.38 -6.28 -22.36
CA TYR A 101 3.59 -6.40 -23.17
C TYR A 101 4.17 -7.82 -23.22
N GLN A 102 3.86 -8.67 -22.24
CA GLN A 102 4.46 -10.01 -22.11
C GLN A 102 3.48 -11.15 -22.36
N GLY A 103 2.24 -10.84 -22.78
CA GLY A 103 1.25 -11.84 -23.20
C GLY A 103 0.67 -12.70 -22.07
N ALA A 104 0.82 -12.29 -20.80
CA ALA A 104 0.28 -13.04 -19.67
C ALA A 104 -1.26 -12.96 -19.61
N SER A 105 -1.90 -14.05 -19.19
CA SER A 105 -3.32 -14.00 -18.79
C SER A 105 -3.47 -13.47 -17.37
N LEU A 106 -4.53 -12.70 -17.13
CA LEU A 106 -4.86 -12.22 -15.79
C LEU A 106 -5.09 -13.37 -14.80
N SER A 107 -5.77 -14.43 -15.23
CA SER A 107 -6.03 -15.62 -14.40
C SER A 107 -4.77 -16.21 -13.80
N ASP A 108 -3.65 -16.10 -14.50
CA ASP A 108 -2.41 -16.77 -14.15
C ASP A 108 -1.51 -15.92 -13.25
N LEU A 109 -1.86 -14.64 -13.07
CA LEU A 109 -1.12 -13.67 -12.26
C LEU A 109 -1.84 -13.33 -10.95
N LEU A 110 -3.14 -13.61 -10.87
CA LEU A 110 -3.92 -13.30 -9.69
C LEU A 110 -3.52 -14.19 -8.51
N PRO A 111 -3.35 -13.62 -7.31
CA PRO A 111 -3.16 -14.42 -6.13
C PRO A 111 -4.49 -15.02 -5.65
N GLU A 112 -4.41 -15.79 -4.55
CA GLU A 112 -5.57 -16.36 -3.88
C GLU A 112 -6.64 -15.28 -3.55
N PRO A 113 -7.95 -15.55 -3.75
CA PRO A 113 -9.00 -14.55 -3.70
C PRO A 113 -9.08 -13.74 -2.40
N ARG A 114 -8.89 -14.35 -1.24
CA ARG A 114 -8.91 -13.64 0.05
C ARG A 114 -7.73 -12.67 0.16
N PHE A 115 -6.54 -13.09 -0.23
CA PHE A 115 -5.40 -12.18 -0.28
C PHE A 115 -5.59 -11.05 -1.31
N MET A 116 -6.24 -11.34 -2.45
CA MET A 116 -6.60 -10.32 -3.43
C MET A 116 -7.55 -9.26 -2.84
N GLN A 117 -8.53 -9.67 -2.05
CA GLN A 117 -9.43 -8.73 -1.35
C GLN A 117 -8.67 -7.82 -0.40
N LEU A 118 -7.76 -8.39 0.41
CA LEU A 118 -6.89 -7.62 1.30
C LEU A 118 -6.03 -6.61 0.51
N LEU A 119 -5.43 -7.04 -0.60
CA LEU A 119 -4.64 -6.18 -1.49
C LEU A 119 -5.45 -5.00 -2.05
N MET A 120 -6.74 -5.19 -2.35
CA MET A 120 -7.61 -4.14 -2.88
C MET A 120 -8.13 -3.20 -1.79
N ILE A 121 -8.52 -3.75 -0.63
CA ILE A 121 -9.08 -2.97 0.48
C ILE A 121 -8.03 -2.06 1.09
N HIS A 122 -6.80 -2.55 1.28
CA HIS A 122 -5.73 -1.80 1.94
C HIS A 122 -5.55 -0.35 1.41
N PRO A 123 -5.37 -0.09 0.11
CA PRO A 123 -5.28 1.28 -0.42
C PRO A 123 -6.60 2.05 -0.38
N LEU A 124 -7.77 1.39 -0.45
CA LEU A 124 -9.08 2.05 -0.37
C LEU A 124 -9.34 2.65 1.02
N ARG A 125 -8.83 2.01 2.08
CA ARG A 125 -8.95 2.53 3.46
C ARG A 125 -8.28 3.89 3.64
N VAL A 126 -7.16 4.11 2.96
CA VAL A 126 -6.47 5.40 2.97
C VAL A 126 -7.36 6.49 2.35
N GLN A 127 -8.12 6.16 1.30
CA GLN A 127 -9.03 7.10 0.64
C GLN A 127 -10.27 7.41 1.47
N ASP A 128 -10.88 6.40 2.09
CA ASP A 128 -12.09 6.60 2.91
C ASP A 128 -11.78 7.38 4.19
N LEU A 129 -10.64 7.11 4.83
CA LEU A 129 -10.19 7.90 5.98
C LEU A 129 -9.91 9.35 5.59
N ALA A 130 -9.19 9.59 4.49
CA ALA A 130 -8.94 10.94 3.99
C ALA A 130 -10.24 11.70 3.69
N ARG A 131 -11.24 11.00 3.13
CA ARG A 131 -12.56 11.56 2.86
C ARG A 131 -13.34 11.85 4.16
N GLY A 132 -13.30 10.93 5.13
CA GLY A 132 -13.90 11.10 6.45
C GLY A 132 -13.33 12.29 7.23
N PHE A 133 -12.00 12.47 7.18
CA PHE A 133 -11.34 13.65 7.75
C PHE A 133 -11.75 14.96 7.06
N LEU A 134 -11.85 14.96 5.73
CA LEU A 134 -12.26 16.15 4.97
C LEU A 134 -13.74 16.50 5.14
N GLN A 135 -14.60 15.50 5.36
CA GLN A 135 -16.05 15.70 5.45
C GLN A 135 -16.54 15.96 6.88
N ASN A 136 -15.87 15.45 7.92
CA ASN A 136 -16.34 15.63 9.29
C ASN A 136 -15.22 15.48 10.35
N PRO A 137 -14.40 16.52 10.59
CA PRO A 137 -13.27 16.46 11.54
C PRO A 137 -13.68 16.21 13.00
N MET A 138 -14.97 16.31 13.33
CA MET A 138 -15.52 16.19 14.69
C MET A 138 -16.05 14.80 15.05
N ARG A 139 -16.31 13.91 14.08
CA ARG A 139 -16.98 12.61 14.34
C ARG A 139 -16.12 11.58 15.08
N VAL A 140 -14.80 11.75 15.11
CA VAL A 140 -13.90 10.82 15.82
C VAL A 140 -13.86 11.07 17.33
N ASN A 141 -14.34 12.23 17.81
CA ASN A 141 -14.42 12.49 19.26
C ASN A 141 -15.62 11.85 19.95
N LEU A 142 -16.72 11.63 19.23
CA LEU A 142 -17.97 11.13 19.83
C LEU A 142 -17.99 9.61 20.08
N ALA A 143 -17.07 8.85 19.48
CA ALA A 143 -16.92 7.42 19.80
C ALA A 143 -16.16 7.16 21.11
N LEU A 144 -15.54 8.20 21.70
CA LEU A 144 -14.74 8.11 22.92
C LEU A 144 -15.45 8.62 24.18
N GLU A 145 -16.69 9.11 24.07
CA GLU A 145 -17.47 9.62 25.22
C GLU A 145 -18.36 8.55 25.90
N HIS A 146 -18.27 7.28 25.49
CA HIS A 146 -19.03 6.17 26.09
C HIS A 146 -18.17 4.97 26.56
N ARG A 147 -16.92 5.21 26.99
CA ARG A 147 -16.20 4.27 27.85
C ARG A 147 -15.57 4.97 29.04
#